data_AF-B4K103-F1
#
_entry.id   AF-B4K103-F1
#
_cell.length_a   1.000
_cell.length_b   1.000
_cell.length_c   1.000
_cell.angle_alpha   90.00
_cell.angle_beta   90.00
_cell.angle_gamma   90.00
#
_symmetry.space_group_name_H-M   'P 1'
#
loop_
_entity.id
_entity.type
_entity.pdbx_description
1 polymer ?
#
loop_
_entity_poly.entity_id
_entity_poly.type
_entity_poly.pdbx_seq_one_letter_code
_entity_poly.pdbx_strand_id
1 'polypeptide(L)'
;MTLMLLLLMLLRFKSQVSDYADSLTALVSPTITDSQPGIPIDIQNWNIPPNIRMADPVFYKAHRVDLLIGASMFFDLLCVGQIRFVPGLPLLLLLLLQTPK
;
A
#
# COMPACT_ATOMS: atom_id res chain seq x y z
N MET A 1 -22.77 -23.38 5.77
CA MET A 1 -21.68 -22.60 6.40
C MET A 1 -20.27 -23.17 6.11
N THR A 2 -20.13 -24.20 5.26
CA THR A 2 -18.86 -24.90 4.99
C THR A 2 -18.40 -24.77 3.53
N LEU A 3 -18.89 -23.77 2.79
CA LEU A 3 -18.55 -23.57 1.38
C LEU A 3 -18.30 -22.11 1.02
N MET A 4 -17.68 -21.33 1.92
CA MET A 4 -16.93 -20.16 1.50
C MET A 4 -15.56 -20.66 1.09
N LEU A 5 -15.50 -21.31 -0.08
CA LEU A 5 -14.24 -21.64 -0.74
C LEU A 5 -13.38 -20.36 -0.69
N LEU A 6 -12.20 -20.42 -0.04
CA LEU A 6 -11.21 -19.36 -0.22
C LEU A 6 -10.87 -19.34 -1.72
N LEU A 7 -11.55 -18.50 -2.48
CA LEU A 7 -11.19 -18.27 -3.87
C LEU A 7 -9.92 -17.42 -3.83
N LEU A 8 -8.79 -18.12 -3.91
CA LEU A 8 -7.50 -17.49 -4.15
C LEU A 8 -7.42 -17.15 -5.63
N MET A 9 -7.23 -15.87 -5.96
CA MET A 9 -7.04 -15.40 -7.33
C MET A 9 -5.65 -14.78 -7.49
N LEU A 10 -5.00 -15.08 -8.61
CA LEU A 10 -3.81 -14.38 -9.04
C LEU A 10 -4.22 -13.01 -9.60
N LEU A 11 -3.86 -11.95 -8.89
CA LEU A 11 -4.07 -10.57 -9.31
C LEU A 11 -2.77 -10.02 -9.91
N ARG A 12 -2.91 -9.20 -10.95
CA ARG A 12 -1.81 -8.41 -11.52
C ARG A 12 -2.15 -6.95 -11.39
N PHE A 13 -1.18 -6.14 -11.01
CA PHE A 13 -1.36 -4.71 -10.88
C PHE A 13 -0.11 -3.97 -11.32
N LYS A 14 -0.29 -2.67 -11.59
CA LYS A 14 0.78 -1.78 -12.00
C LYS A 14 0.63 -0.44 -11.31
N SER A 15 1.76 0.22 -11.11
CA SER A 15 1.80 1.60 -10.64
C SER A 15 1.13 2.53 -11.65
N GLN A 16 0.46 3.57 -11.15
CA GLN A 16 -0.09 4.64 -12.00
C GLN A 16 0.98 5.67 -12.38
N VAL A 17 2.13 5.66 -11.70
CA VAL A 17 3.12 6.76 -11.74
C VAL A 17 4.51 6.33 -12.20
N SER A 18 4.75 5.02 -12.29
CA SER A 18 6.03 4.42 -12.68
C SER A 18 5.78 3.13 -13.48
N ASP A 19 6.85 2.53 -14.01
CA ASP A 19 6.78 1.27 -14.76
C ASP A 19 6.70 0.02 -13.85
N TYR A 20 6.60 0.20 -12.53
CA TYR A 20 6.50 -0.92 -11.59
C TYR A 20 5.19 -1.70 -11.82
N ALA A 21 5.32 -3.02 -11.91
CA ALA A 21 4.21 -3.96 -11.98
C ALA A 21 4.55 -5.25 -11.24
N ASP A 22 3.55 -5.88 -10.63
CA ASP A 22 3.73 -7.10 -9.87
C ASP A 22 2.44 -7.95 -9.86
N SER A 23 2.53 -9.16 -9.33
CA SER A 23 1.42 -10.07 -9.16
C SER A 23 1.42 -10.73 -7.79
N LEU A 24 0.25 -10.93 -7.22
CA LEU A 24 0.09 -11.61 -5.95
C LEU A 24 -1.14 -12.51 -5.97
N THR A 25 -1.13 -13.53 -5.13
CA THR A 25 -2.32 -14.35 -4.88
C THR A 25 -3.11 -13.72 -3.74
N ALA A 26 -4.35 -13.31 -4.01
CA ALA A 26 -5.22 -12.70 -3.01
C ALA A 26 -6.42 -13.60 -2.69
N LEU A 27 -6.87 -13.52 -1.44
CA LEU A 27 -8.17 -14.04 -1.04
C LEU A 27 -9.28 -13.09 -1.50
N VAL A 28 -10.27 -13.62 -2.21
CA VAL A 28 -11.47 -12.88 -2.59
C VAL A 28 -12.49 -12.93 -1.46
N SER A 29 -12.89 -11.75 -1.01
CA SER A 29 -13.97 -11.54 -0.03
C SER A 29 -14.98 -10.55 -0.60
N PRO A 30 -16.30 -10.69 -0.28
CA PRO A 30 -17.30 -9.69 -0.68
C PRO A 30 -16.95 -8.27 -0.23
N THR A 31 -16.38 -8.15 0.98
CA THR A 31 -15.95 -6.90 1.58
C THR A 31 -14.58 -7.09 2.23
N ILE A 32 -13.66 -6.14 1.99
CA ILE A 32 -12.33 -6.11 2.59
C ILE A 32 -12.34 -5.16 3.79
N THR A 33 -12.77 -3.92 3.56
CA THR A 33 -12.99 -2.88 4.57
C THR A 33 -14.21 -2.05 4.20
N ASP A 34 -14.71 -1.26 5.16
CA ASP A 34 -15.56 -0.11 4.86
C ASP A 34 -14.78 0.96 4.06
N SER A 35 -15.49 1.96 3.54
CA SER A 35 -14.88 3.07 2.80
C SER A 35 -13.76 3.73 3.60
N GLN A 36 -12.62 3.95 2.94
CA GLN A 36 -11.46 4.63 3.49
C GLN A 36 -11.16 5.92 2.69
N PRO A 37 -10.78 7.00 3.39
CA PRO A 37 -10.91 7.18 4.84
C PRO A 37 -12.39 7.17 5.25
N GLY A 38 -12.70 6.69 6.46
CA GLY A 38 -14.09 6.64 6.95
C GLY A 38 -14.76 8.01 7.06
N ILE A 39 -13.94 9.08 7.10
CA ILE A 39 -14.37 10.47 7.05
C ILE A 39 -13.47 11.17 6.03
N PRO A 40 -14.02 11.98 5.09
CA PRO A 40 -13.23 12.75 4.16
C PRO A 40 -12.21 13.65 4.88
N ILE A 41 -11.02 13.75 4.31
CA ILE A 41 -9.91 14.54 4.85
C ILE A 41 -9.93 15.92 4.15
N ASP A 42 -9.91 16.99 4.93
CA ASP A 42 -9.71 18.33 4.39
C ASP A 42 -8.21 18.58 4.13
N ILE A 43 -7.86 18.62 2.85
CA ILE A 43 -6.48 18.80 2.36
C ILE A 43 -6.19 20.21 1.86
N GLN A 44 -7.13 21.17 1.97
CA GLN A 44 -7.00 22.50 1.35
C GLN A 44 -5.73 23.25 1.78
N ASN A 45 -5.31 23.07 3.03
CA ASN A 45 -4.17 23.78 3.62
C ASN A 45 -2.87 22.95 3.67
N TRP A 46 -2.81 21.78 3.02
CA TRP A 46 -1.67 20.86 3.16
C TRP A 46 -0.46 21.25 2.31
N ASN A 47 -0.56 22.28 1.47
CA ASN A 47 0.51 22.77 0.59
C ASN A 47 1.28 21.64 -0.13
N ILE A 48 0.53 20.66 -0.66
CA ILE A 48 1.13 19.48 -1.30
C ILE A 48 1.88 19.92 -2.56
N PRO A 49 3.17 19.61 -2.69
CA PRO A 49 3.96 19.98 -3.86
C PRO A 49 3.33 19.43 -5.16
N PRO A 50 3.14 20.27 -6.20
CA PRO A 50 2.43 19.86 -7.43
C PRO A 50 3.20 18.84 -8.27
N ASN A 51 4.49 18.62 -7.98
CA ASN A 51 5.32 17.64 -8.65
C ASN A 51 5.20 16.23 -8.05
N ILE A 52 4.49 16.05 -6.94
CA ILE A 52 4.27 14.74 -6.33
C ILE A 52 3.05 14.08 -6.97
N ARG A 53 3.26 12.92 -7.59
CA ARG A 53 2.17 12.08 -8.09
C ARG A 53 1.74 11.10 -6.99
N MET A 54 0.52 11.25 -6.50
CA MET A 54 -0.06 10.34 -5.50
C MET A 54 -0.41 9.00 -6.13
N ALA A 55 -0.22 7.93 -5.37
CA ALA A 55 -0.65 6.59 -5.76
C ALA A 55 -2.19 6.49 -5.87
N ASP A 56 -2.90 7.27 -5.04
CA ASP A 56 -4.33 7.48 -5.09
C ASP A 56 -4.63 8.99 -5.18
N PRO A 57 -4.99 9.51 -6.36
CA PRO A 57 -5.32 10.94 -6.56
C PRO A 57 -6.52 11.43 -5.74
N VAL A 58 -7.34 10.52 -5.21
CA VAL A 58 -8.56 10.85 -4.44
C VAL A 58 -8.50 10.32 -3.01
N PHE A 59 -7.31 10.07 -2.46
CA PHE A 59 -7.08 9.54 -1.10
C PHE A 59 -7.81 10.29 0.03
N TYR A 60 -8.16 11.55 -0.21
CA TYR A 60 -8.85 12.42 0.73
C TYR A 60 -10.38 12.21 0.75
N LYS A 61 -10.94 11.48 -0.23
CA LYS A 61 -12.37 11.17 -0.34
C LYS A 61 -12.65 9.77 0.17
N ALA A 62 -13.74 9.60 0.92
CA ALA A 62 -14.20 8.28 1.33
C ALA A 62 -14.55 7.41 0.12
N HIS A 63 -13.84 6.29 -0.06
CA HIS A 63 -14.07 5.34 -1.15
C HIS A 63 -13.72 3.90 -0.75
N ARG A 64 -14.21 2.91 -1.48
CA ARG A 64 -13.96 1.49 -1.19
C ARG A 64 -12.50 1.13 -1.47
N VAL A 65 -11.91 0.28 -0.62
CA VAL A 65 -10.62 -0.36 -0.89
C VAL A 65 -10.85 -1.66 -1.66
N ASP A 66 -10.25 -1.78 -2.84
CA ASP A 66 -10.41 -2.95 -3.71
C ASP A 66 -9.33 -4.02 -3.51
N LEU A 67 -8.19 -3.66 -2.91
CA LEU A 67 -7.08 -4.57 -2.64
C LEU A 67 -6.36 -4.17 -1.35
N LEU A 68 -6.23 -5.11 -0.42
CA LEU A 68 -5.38 -4.98 0.76
C LEU A 68 -4.10 -5.79 0.53
N ILE A 69 -2.95 -5.13 0.58
CA ILE A 69 -1.63 -5.76 0.43
C ILE A 69 -0.96 -5.95 1.80
N GLY A 70 -0.22 -7.03 1.95
CA GLY A 70 0.55 -7.32 3.16
C GLY A 70 1.74 -6.39 3.34
N ALA A 71 2.23 -6.28 4.57
CA ALA A 71 3.36 -5.40 4.92
C ALA A 71 4.67 -5.74 4.18
N SER A 72 4.89 -7.00 3.81
CA SER A 72 6.06 -7.40 3.03
C SER A 72 6.17 -6.62 1.73
N MET A 73 5.06 -6.52 1.00
CA MET A 73 5.00 -5.79 -0.26
C MET A 73 5.08 -4.27 -0.06
N PHE A 74 4.50 -3.75 1.02
CA PHE A 74 4.64 -2.34 1.37
C PHE A 74 6.11 -1.92 1.50
N PHE A 75 6.95 -2.75 2.14
CA PHE A 75 8.38 -2.47 2.20
C PHE A 75 9.06 -2.58 0.82
N ASP A 76 8.61 -3.45 -0.08
CA ASP A 76 9.16 -3.45 -1.44
C ASP A 76 8.84 -2.19 -2.26
N LEU A 77 7.78 -1.48 -1.90
CA LEU A 77 7.35 -0.25 -2.57
C LEU A 77 8.00 1.04 -2.02
N LEU A 78 8.64 1.00 -0.85
CA LEU A 78 9.27 2.19 -0.28
C LEU A 78 10.60 2.48 -1.00
N CYS A 79 10.61 3.55 -1.81
CA CYS A 79 11.78 3.93 -2.61
C CYS A 79 12.97 4.48 -1.80
N VAL A 80 12.75 5.01 -0.59
CA VAL A 80 13.76 5.75 0.17
C VAL A 80 13.83 5.25 1.60
N GLY A 81 15.04 5.25 2.16
CA GLY A 81 15.24 4.99 3.57
C GLY A 81 15.42 3.52 3.93
N GLN A 82 15.58 2.63 2.95
CA GLN A 82 15.74 1.21 3.21
C GLN A 82 17.20 0.78 3.14
N ILE A 83 17.67 0.05 4.15
CA ILE A 83 18.94 -0.66 4.10
C ILE A 83 18.59 -2.14 3.95
N ARG A 84 18.80 -2.65 2.75
CA ARG A 84 18.63 -4.08 2.42
C ARG A 84 19.97 -4.78 2.61
N PHE A 85 19.98 -5.80 3.46
CA PHE A 85 21.10 -6.73 3.55
C PHE A 85 20.94 -7.85 2.49
N VAL A 86 21.56 -9.01 2.72
CA VAL A 86 21.34 -10.20 1.91
C VAL A 86 19.89 -10.71 2.02
N PRO A 87 19.36 -11.37 0.99
CA PRO A 87 18.02 -11.96 1.01
C PRO A 87 17.80 -12.86 2.24
N GLY A 88 16.66 -12.71 2.92
CA GLY A 88 16.30 -13.47 4.12
C GLY A 88 16.67 -12.79 5.45
N LEU A 89 17.34 -11.64 5.43
CA LEU A 89 17.58 -10.82 6.62
C LEU A 89 16.55 -9.70 6.77
N PRO A 90 16.37 -9.16 8.00
CA PRO A 90 15.45 -8.05 8.26
C PRO A 90 15.78 -6.82 7.41
N LEU A 91 14.73 -6.15 6.90
CA LEU A 91 14.85 -4.87 6.23
C LEU A 91 14.85 -3.75 7.29
N LEU A 92 15.87 -2.90 7.26
CA LEU A 92 15.94 -1.73 8.15
C LEU A 92 15.34 -0.51 7.45
N LEU A 93 14.41 0.16 8.13
CA LEU A 93 13.86 1.45 7.70
C LEU A 93 14.55 2.58 8.50
N LEU A 94 15.10 3.57 7.80
CA LEU A 94 15.79 4.73 8.39
C LEU A 94 14.89 5.52 9.36
N LEU A 95 13.57 5.52 9.16
CA LEU A 95 12.60 6.11 10.11
C LEU A 95 12.62 5.41 11.50
N LEU A 96 13.00 4.12 11.54
CA LEU A 96 13.07 3.31 12.77
C LEU A 96 14.48 3.25 13.36
N LEU A 97 15.49 3.77 12.67
CA LEU A 97 16.82 3.95 13.24
C LEU A 97 16.80 5.22 14.09
N GLN A 98 16.60 5.05 15.40
CA GLN A 98 16.94 6.09 16.35
C GLN A 98 18.43 6.37 16.20
N THR A 99 18.79 7.54 15.68
CA THR A 99 20.17 8.02 15.76
C THR A 99 20.57 8.06 17.23
N PRO A 100 21.73 7.51 17.63
CA PRO A 100 22.23 7.71 18.98
C PRO A 100 22.29 9.22 19.22
N LYS A 101 21.70 9.67 20.33
CA LYS A 101 21.82 11.05 20.81
C LYS A 101 23.28 11.42 21.02
#